data_AF-A0A182K528-F1
#
_entry.id   AF-A0A182K528-F1
#
_cell.length_a   1.000
_cell.length_b   1.000
_cell.length_c   1.000
_cell.angle_alpha   90.00
_cell.angle_beta   90.00
_cell.angle_gamma   90.00
#
_symmetry.space_group_name_H-M   'P 1'
#
loop_
_entity.id
_entity.type
_entity.pdbx_description
1 polymer ?
#
loop_
_entity_poly.entity_id
_entity_poly.type
_entity_poly.pdbx_seq_one_letter_code
_entity_poly.pdbx_strand_id
1 'polypeptide(L)'
;MEDEDDPVVEEIPVHLSKTLAENLYVLQYPVKSATATFDDGRVVNCCVKPINQQIKVDYALDTASRHYDAFKGEQFALAADGKQRDKTQKLTFRSGTMDKQSFLSAKPIEDVGRYLVCVMQDGEMHATPLKGIVAMRQMFSYFDKQDTRTKAEQKAERDADGTAEDEELTQVTVKFAENERMRKAREKSFNYLSEMEAEEPWCETFWHEKTTSTAELEKQKLFSGTGASGSGRLVTDNAALNVRSSEYMEMLISKEKTDRNIDSLLPSRVVCMHKLDHLPLEDQLKVILTDAKVITSQQIFDLLPNRTLPPEKVRRVLMKVGWLIRGNWVAQAEYVYPDGSVSGTNGVTAEQMRNARDYILYRFTKCDKLERTQLVTITQLPVEEIREILSSVAKLNTADRTWSMLLPSNEAFLCVEEQEMSERQAAYWKARAEFFNEMERKSVGSSTVGGGPTSKRVRKRSTRDS
;
A
#
# COMPACT_ATOMS: atom_id res chain seq x y z
N MET A 1 -20.66 -12.54 23.32
CA MET A 1 -20.25 -13.94 23.53
C MET A 1 -18.99 -13.83 24.33
N GLU A 2 -19.14 -14.03 25.63
CA GLU A 2 -18.08 -13.96 26.63
C GLU A 2 -17.42 -15.35 26.64
N ASP A 3 -16.17 -15.42 26.20
CA ASP A 3 -15.33 -16.62 26.27
C ASP A 3 -14.80 -16.75 27.71
N GLU A 4 -15.67 -17.08 28.67
CA GLU A 4 -15.35 -17.16 30.12
C GLU A 4 -14.71 -18.49 30.57
N ASP A 5 -14.44 -19.45 29.67
CA ASP A 5 -14.04 -20.83 30.03
C ASP A 5 -12.71 -21.32 29.40
N ASP A 6 -11.70 -20.45 29.24
CA ASP A 6 -10.33 -20.91 28.89
C ASP A 6 -9.31 -20.54 29.99
N PRO A 7 -9.23 -21.33 31.08
CA PRO A 7 -8.30 -21.05 32.17
C PRO A 7 -6.86 -21.30 31.74
N VAL A 8 -5.96 -20.37 32.08
CA VAL A 8 -4.52 -20.52 31.87
C VAL A 8 -4.02 -21.77 32.60
N VAL A 9 -3.51 -22.75 31.84
CA VAL A 9 -2.98 -24.02 32.37
C VAL A 9 -1.51 -23.89 32.76
N GLU A 10 -0.73 -23.14 31.98
CA GLU A 10 0.71 -23.01 32.15
C GLU A 10 1.20 -21.65 31.62
N GLU A 11 2.10 -21.01 32.36
CA GLU A 11 2.76 -19.76 31.96
C GLU A 11 4.22 -20.07 31.62
N ILE A 12 4.56 -20.00 30.32
CA ILE A 12 5.90 -20.30 29.82
C ILE A 12 6.63 -18.99 29.51
N PRO A 13 7.71 -18.62 30.22
CA PRO A 13 8.49 -17.45 29.89
C PRO A 13 9.19 -17.62 28.54
N VAL A 14 9.19 -16.54 27.76
CA VAL A 14 9.81 -16.49 26.43
C VAL A 14 10.98 -15.52 26.44
N HIS A 15 12.17 -16.04 26.16
CA HIS A 15 13.41 -15.28 26.08
C HIS A 15 13.89 -15.16 24.63
N LEU A 16 14.52 -14.03 24.29
CA LEU A 16 15.14 -13.81 22.99
C LEU A 16 16.67 -13.90 23.13
N SER A 17 17.29 -14.91 22.49
CA SER A 17 18.74 -14.98 22.31
C SER A 17 19.13 -14.35 20.98
N LYS A 18 20.10 -13.44 21.00
CA LYS A 18 20.66 -12.80 19.79
C LYS A 18 22.05 -13.32 19.43
N THR A 19 22.62 -14.22 20.23
CA THR A 19 24.02 -14.68 20.13
C THR A 19 24.33 -15.32 18.77
N LEU A 20 23.36 -16.06 18.21
CA LEU A 20 23.49 -16.72 16.91
C LEU A 20 22.67 -16.06 15.78
N ALA A 21 22.08 -14.89 16.02
CA ALA A 21 21.14 -14.25 15.06
C ALA A 21 21.73 -14.09 13.65
N GLU A 22 23.04 -13.81 13.56
CA GLU A 22 23.73 -13.61 12.28
C GLU A 22 24.34 -14.88 11.68
N ASN A 23 24.32 -16.01 12.43
CA ASN A 23 25.06 -17.23 12.08
C ASN A 23 24.19 -18.50 12.07
N LEU A 24 22.92 -18.42 12.46
CA LEU A 24 22.02 -19.56 12.54
C LEU A 24 21.27 -19.79 11.23
N TYR A 25 21.44 -20.98 10.66
CA TYR A 25 20.75 -21.42 9.44
C TYR A 25 19.92 -22.66 9.68
N VAL A 26 18.78 -22.76 9.00
CA VAL A 26 17.99 -24.00 8.93
C VAL A 26 18.18 -24.64 7.56
N LEU A 27 18.77 -25.84 7.55
CA LEU A 27 18.94 -26.65 6.35
C LEU A 27 17.78 -27.64 6.25
N GLN A 28 16.93 -27.49 5.23
CA GLN A 28 15.82 -28.38 4.96
C GLN A 28 16.16 -29.31 3.80
N TYR A 29 15.72 -30.56 3.85
CA TYR A 29 15.93 -31.56 2.79
C TYR A 29 14.58 -32.03 2.22
N PRO A 30 13.96 -31.29 1.29
CA PRO A 30 12.56 -31.53 0.86
C PRO A 30 12.31 -32.90 0.23
N VAL A 31 13.35 -33.53 -0.31
CA VAL A 31 13.26 -34.83 -1.01
C VAL A 31 13.51 -36.03 -0.09
N LYS A 32 13.72 -35.81 1.22
CA LYS A 32 13.96 -36.86 2.21
C LYS A 32 12.75 -37.01 3.11
N SER A 33 12.41 -38.26 3.46
CA SER A 33 11.37 -38.53 4.44
C SER A 33 11.88 -38.30 5.86
N ALA A 34 10.96 -38.11 6.80
CA ALA A 34 11.29 -37.97 8.22
C ALA A 34 11.97 -39.22 8.82
N THR A 35 11.87 -40.38 8.16
CA THR A 35 12.48 -41.65 8.59
C THR A 35 13.82 -41.95 7.92
N ALA A 36 14.17 -41.24 6.84
CA ALA A 36 15.41 -41.40 6.10
C ALA A 36 16.19 -40.08 6.11
N THR A 37 16.55 -39.65 7.32
CA THR A 37 17.29 -38.41 7.57
C THR A 37 18.79 -38.59 7.33
N PHE A 38 19.50 -37.48 7.21
CA PHE A 38 20.97 -37.46 7.12
C PHE A 38 21.63 -37.43 8.51
N ASP A 39 20.90 -37.75 9.58
CA ASP A 39 21.38 -37.62 10.95
C ASP A 39 22.56 -38.54 11.28
N ASP A 40 22.69 -39.64 10.52
CA ASP A 40 23.79 -40.60 10.57
C ASP A 40 24.66 -40.55 9.29
N GLY A 41 24.41 -39.57 8.42
CA GLY A 41 25.17 -39.35 7.20
C GLY A 41 26.55 -38.76 7.51
N ARG A 42 27.61 -39.41 7.04
CA ARG A 42 28.98 -38.89 7.20
C ARG A 42 29.24 -37.74 6.23
N VAL A 43 29.41 -36.53 6.74
CA VAL A 43 29.83 -35.37 5.93
C VAL A 43 31.32 -35.47 5.62
N VAL A 44 31.67 -35.39 4.33
CA VAL A 44 33.07 -35.44 3.85
C VAL A 44 33.60 -34.08 3.44
N ASN A 45 32.71 -33.15 3.07
CA ASN A 45 33.07 -31.77 2.81
C ASN A 45 31.89 -30.85 3.09
N CYS A 46 32.17 -29.64 3.57
CA CYS A 46 31.18 -28.57 3.67
C CYS A 46 31.83 -27.23 3.38
N CYS A 47 31.16 -26.41 2.59
CA CYS A 47 31.63 -25.06 2.29
C CYS A 47 30.47 -24.07 2.20
N VAL A 48 30.79 -22.80 2.44
CA VAL A 48 29.81 -21.72 2.52
C VAL A 48 30.28 -20.51 1.72
N LYS A 49 29.32 -19.79 1.16
CA LYS A 49 29.43 -18.43 0.64
C LYS A 49 28.64 -17.52 1.56
N PRO A 50 29.27 -16.83 2.53
CA PRO A 50 28.55 -16.12 3.59
C PRO A 50 27.73 -14.92 3.10
N ILE A 51 28.15 -14.25 2.01
CA ILE A 51 27.46 -13.06 1.47
C ILE A 51 26.22 -13.50 0.70
N ASN A 52 26.37 -14.41 -0.27
CA ASN A 52 25.25 -14.98 -1.01
C ASN A 52 24.47 -16.04 -0.21
N GLN A 53 24.90 -16.34 1.01
CA GLN A 53 24.37 -17.35 1.93
C GLN A 53 24.07 -18.69 1.24
N GLN A 54 25.07 -19.20 0.52
CA GLN A 54 25.00 -20.52 -0.08
C GLN A 54 25.82 -21.52 0.71
N ILE A 55 25.25 -22.71 0.90
CA ILE A 55 25.85 -23.80 1.65
C ILE A 55 25.88 -25.01 0.73
N LYS A 56 27.06 -25.63 0.64
CA LYS A 56 27.24 -26.91 -0.03
C LYS A 56 27.72 -27.93 0.98
N VAL A 57 27.08 -29.11 0.98
CA VAL A 57 27.43 -30.23 1.85
C VAL A 57 27.57 -31.48 1.00
N ASP A 58 28.70 -32.16 1.14
CA ASP A 58 28.98 -33.44 0.51
C ASP A 58 28.88 -34.55 1.56
N TYR A 59 28.01 -35.53 1.32
CA TYR A 59 27.83 -36.71 2.16
C TYR A 59 28.52 -37.92 1.54
N ALA A 60 29.21 -38.73 2.34
CA ALA A 60 29.79 -39.99 1.90
C ALA A 60 28.70 -40.98 1.49
N LEU A 61 29.01 -41.78 0.47
CA LEU A 61 28.28 -42.99 0.13
C LEU A 61 29.02 -44.22 0.69
N ASP A 62 28.25 -45.18 1.19
CA ASP A 62 28.77 -46.50 1.54
C ASP A 62 28.96 -47.33 0.26
N THR A 63 30.17 -47.27 -0.30
CA THR A 63 30.53 -48.00 -1.52
C THR A 63 30.68 -49.51 -1.31
N ALA A 64 30.73 -49.98 -0.06
CA ALA A 64 30.72 -51.40 0.29
C ALA A 64 29.30 -51.95 0.46
N SER A 65 28.29 -51.09 0.45
CA SER A 65 26.89 -51.49 0.59
C SER A 65 26.42 -52.37 -0.56
N ARG A 66 25.57 -53.36 -0.25
CA ARG A 66 24.84 -54.15 -1.26
C ARG A 66 23.95 -53.31 -2.18
N HIS A 67 23.62 -52.08 -1.77
CA HIS A 67 22.79 -51.14 -2.52
C HIS A 67 23.59 -50.23 -3.46
N TYR A 68 24.93 -50.37 -3.48
CA TYR A 68 25.82 -49.61 -4.35
C TYR A 68 26.30 -50.47 -5.53
N ASP A 69 26.13 -49.96 -6.74
CA ASP A 69 26.66 -50.57 -7.96
C ASP A 69 28.06 -50.01 -8.23
N ALA A 70 29.08 -50.81 -7.93
CA ALA A 70 30.48 -50.41 -8.09
C ALA A 70 30.85 -50.09 -9.54
N PHE A 71 30.28 -50.82 -10.50
CA PHE A 71 30.57 -50.62 -11.92
C PHE A 71 30.02 -49.27 -12.39
N LYS A 72 28.77 -48.93 -12.04
CA LYS A 72 28.23 -47.59 -12.33
C LYS A 72 28.97 -46.49 -11.59
N GLY A 73 29.36 -46.74 -10.35
CA GLY A 73 30.15 -45.80 -9.55
C GLY A 73 31.46 -45.41 -10.24
N GLU A 74 32.20 -46.39 -10.77
CA GLU A 74 33.42 -46.17 -11.55
C GLU A 74 33.12 -45.44 -12.87
N GLN A 75 32.06 -45.80 -13.58
CA GLN A 75 31.65 -45.11 -14.80
C GLN A 75 31.37 -43.63 -14.58
N PHE A 76 30.64 -43.27 -13.52
CA PHE A 76 30.37 -41.87 -13.19
C PHE A 76 31.63 -41.10 -12.82
N ALA A 77 32.54 -41.71 -12.06
CA ALA A 77 33.82 -41.08 -11.73
C ALA A 77 34.66 -40.86 -12.99
N LEU A 78 34.75 -41.86 -13.87
CA LEU A 78 35.50 -41.78 -15.12
C LEU A 78 34.90 -40.76 -16.11
N ALA A 79 33.57 -40.67 -16.17
CA ALA A 79 32.87 -39.70 -16.99
C ALA A 79 33.17 -38.27 -16.53
N ALA A 80 33.11 -38.03 -15.23
CA ALA A 80 33.30 -36.72 -14.62
C ALA A 80 34.76 -36.23 -14.63
N ASP A 81 35.71 -37.13 -14.30
CA ASP A 81 37.11 -36.78 -14.03
C ASP A 81 38.09 -37.24 -15.12
N GLY A 82 37.67 -38.16 -15.99
CA GLY A 82 38.46 -38.65 -17.11
C GLY A 82 39.51 -39.70 -16.83
N LYS A 83 39.98 -40.30 -17.93
CA LYS A 83 40.99 -41.38 -17.92
C LYS A 83 42.37 -40.85 -17.52
N GLN A 84 42.69 -39.62 -17.95
CA GLN A 84 43.95 -38.95 -17.64
C GLN A 84 43.72 -38.01 -16.46
N ARG A 85 44.24 -38.38 -15.29
CA ARG A 85 44.18 -37.57 -14.08
C ARG A 85 45.28 -36.53 -14.14
N ASP A 86 44.96 -35.34 -14.64
CA ASP A 86 45.88 -34.21 -14.58
C ASP A 86 46.11 -33.84 -13.11
N LYS A 87 47.39 -33.78 -12.69
CA LYS A 87 47.77 -33.53 -11.29
C LYS A 87 47.35 -32.13 -10.82
N THR A 88 47.05 -31.23 -11.75
CA THR A 88 46.65 -29.85 -11.47
C THR A 88 45.15 -29.68 -11.27
N GLN A 89 44.32 -30.65 -11.69
CA GLN A 89 42.86 -30.51 -11.70
C GLN A 89 42.22 -31.10 -10.42
N LYS A 90 41.30 -30.35 -9.79
CA LYS A 90 40.55 -30.82 -8.60
C LYS A 90 39.50 -31.85 -9.03
N LEU A 91 39.85 -33.13 -8.89
CA LEU A 91 38.97 -34.27 -9.17
C LEU A 91 37.67 -34.20 -8.35
N THR A 92 36.57 -34.59 -8.97
CA THR A 92 35.24 -34.70 -8.35
C THR A 92 35.21 -35.86 -7.38
N PHE A 93 35.74 -37.02 -7.80
CA PHE A 93 35.74 -38.29 -7.08
C PHE A 93 37.18 -38.83 -6.99
N ARG A 94 37.90 -38.41 -5.94
CA ARG A 94 39.32 -38.73 -5.78
C ARG A 94 39.60 -40.24 -5.68
N SER A 95 38.67 -41.01 -5.12
CA SER A 95 38.77 -42.47 -5.02
C SER A 95 38.69 -43.19 -6.37
N GLY A 96 38.20 -42.52 -7.42
CA GLY A 96 37.94 -43.14 -8.72
C GLY A 96 36.58 -43.86 -8.82
N THR A 97 35.73 -43.74 -7.81
CA THR A 97 34.33 -44.19 -7.83
C THR A 97 33.44 -43.11 -7.21
N MET A 98 32.13 -43.13 -7.50
CA MET A 98 31.16 -42.20 -6.91
C MET A 98 30.97 -42.43 -5.40
N ASP A 99 31.90 -41.93 -4.60
CA ASP A 99 31.96 -42.13 -3.15
C ASP A 99 31.22 -41.07 -2.33
N LYS A 100 30.54 -40.13 -2.98
CA LYS A 100 29.81 -39.04 -2.32
C LYS A 100 28.62 -38.52 -3.11
N GLN A 101 27.72 -37.85 -2.41
CA GLN A 101 26.62 -37.05 -2.98
C GLN A 101 26.72 -35.61 -2.48
N SER A 102 26.70 -34.67 -3.42
CA SER A 102 26.72 -33.24 -3.14
C SER A 102 25.31 -32.67 -3.03
N PHE A 103 25.08 -31.80 -2.05
CA PHE A 103 23.87 -31.00 -1.91
C PHE A 103 24.22 -29.52 -1.91
N LEU A 104 23.45 -28.72 -2.65
CA LEU A 104 23.58 -27.27 -2.70
C LEU A 104 22.29 -26.63 -2.19
N SER A 105 22.45 -25.58 -1.38
CA SER A 105 21.34 -24.78 -0.89
C SER A 105 20.69 -23.94 -2.00
N ALA A 106 19.37 -23.87 -1.98
CA ALA A 106 18.60 -22.79 -2.60
C ALA A 106 17.89 -21.99 -1.50
N LYS A 107 17.65 -20.70 -1.75
CA LYS A 107 16.90 -19.82 -0.82
C LYS A 107 15.41 -19.82 -1.18
N PRO A 108 14.55 -20.54 -0.44
CA PRO A 108 13.10 -20.51 -0.67
C PRO A 108 12.43 -19.25 -0.10
N ILE A 109 13.05 -18.59 0.88
CA ILE A 109 12.45 -17.48 1.64
C ILE A 109 13.46 -16.32 1.66
N GLU A 110 13.03 -15.14 1.22
CA GLU A 110 13.85 -13.92 1.25
C GLU A 110 13.76 -13.20 2.61
N ASP A 111 12.53 -13.01 3.13
CA ASP A 111 12.28 -12.36 4.42
C ASP A 111 12.25 -13.39 5.55
N VAL A 112 13.43 -13.71 6.09
CA VAL A 112 13.58 -14.63 7.23
C VAL A 112 13.39 -13.94 8.58
N GLY A 113 13.24 -12.62 8.61
CA GLY A 113 13.15 -11.84 9.87
C GLY A 113 11.92 -12.16 10.72
N ARG A 114 10.96 -12.90 10.18
CA ARG A 114 9.74 -13.37 10.86
C ARG A 114 9.84 -14.78 11.42
N TYR A 115 10.99 -15.44 11.24
CA TYR A 115 11.20 -16.81 11.66
C TYR A 115 12.22 -16.88 12.79
N LEU A 116 11.92 -17.74 13.77
CA LEU A 116 12.72 -17.96 14.96
C LEU A 116 12.86 -19.49 15.15
N VAL A 117 14.01 -19.92 15.67
CA VAL A 117 14.17 -21.26 16.25
C VAL A 117 13.97 -21.15 17.74
N CYS A 118 13.05 -21.94 18.28
CA CYS A 118 12.75 -21.97 19.71
C CYS A 118 13.23 -23.28 20.33
N VAL A 119 14.00 -23.18 21.40
CA VAL A 119 14.38 -24.33 22.23
C VAL A 119 13.59 -24.25 23.53
N MET A 120 12.84 -25.31 23.83
CA MET A 120 12.13 -25.48 25.10
C MET A 120 13.02 -26.27 26.06
N GLN A 121 13.29 -25.72 27.24
CA GLN A 121 14.05 -26.41 28.28
C GLN A 121 13.62 -25.91 29.66
N ASP A 122 13.45 -26.82 30.62
CA ASP A 122 13.18 -26.49 32.03
C ASP A 122 11.95 -25.57 32.24
N GLY A 123 10.95 -25.64 31.36
CA GLY A 123 9.74 -24.81 31.41
C GLY A 123 9.90 -23.42 30.80
N GLU A 124 11.04 -23.12 30.16
CA GLU A 124 11.30 -21.84 29.49
C GLU A 124 11.51 -22.04 27.98
N MET A 125 11.10 -21.04 27.19
CA MET A 125 11.31 -21.02 25.74
C MET A 125 12.36 -19.97 25.35
N HIS A 126 13.43 -20.39 24.70
CA HIS A 126 14.45 -19.49 24.15
C HIS A 126 14.32 -19.41 22.63
N ALA A 127 13.90 -18.26 22.13
CA ALA A 127 13.79 -17.95 20.72
C ALA A 127 15.08 -17.31 20.19
N THR A 128 15.58 -17.79 19.05
CA THR A 128 16.75 -17.24 18.36
C THR A 128 16.40 -16.91 16.91
N PRO A 129 16.65 -15.68 16.42
CA PRO A 129 16.46 -15.33 15.03
C PRO A 129 17.34 -16.12 14.07
N LEU A 130 16.84 -16.28 12.85
CA LEU A 130 17.54 -16.99 11.78
C LEU A 130 18.21 -16.01 10.81
N LYS A 131 19.45 -16.31 10.44
CA LYS A 131 20.13 -15.63 9.35
C LYS A 131 19.60 -16.06 7.98
N GLY A 132 19.20 -17.34 7.87
CA GLY A 132 18.70 -17.90 6.63
C GLY A 132 18.00 -19.25 6.80
N ILE A 133 17.02 -19.49 5.95
CA ILE A 133 16.38 -20.81 5.77
C ILE A 133 16.72 -21.26 4.36
N VAL A 134 17.31 -22.44 4.22
CA VAL A 134 17.77 -22.96 2.93
C VAL A 134 17.22 -24.34 2.65
N ALA A 135 16.84 -24.57 1.39
CA ALA A 135 16.42 -25.87 0.89
C ALA A 135 17.59 -26.55 0.19
N MET A 136 18.07 -27.65 0.74
CA MET A 136 19.17 -28.44 0.21
C MET A 136 18.68 -29.35 -0.93
N ARG A 137 19.27 -29.17 -2.12
CA ARG A 137 18.96 -29.96 -3.32
C ARG A 137 20.17 -30.77 -3.74
N GLN A 138 19.95 -32.00 -4.16
CA GLN A 138 21.03 -32.83 -4.67
C GLN A 138 21.58 -32.23 -5.98
N MET A 139 22.90 -32.14 -6.05
CA MET A 139 23.63 -31.68 -7.22
C MET A 139 24.15 -32.86 -8.03
N PHE A 140 24.00 -32.75 -9.34
CA PHE A 140 24.50 -33.74 -10.30
C PHE A 140 25.55 -33.14 -11.23
N SER A 141 26.38 -32.22 -10.72
CA SER A 141 27.37 -31.45 -11.49
C SER A 141 28.39 -32.31 -12.25
N TYR A 142 28.51 -33.60 -11.90
CA TYR A 142 29.35 -34.55 -12.62
C TYR A 142 28.81 -34.87 -14.02
N PHE A 143 27.50 -34.76 -14.27
CA PHE A 143 26.96 -34.83 -15.63
C PHE A 143 27.35 -33.60 -16.45
N ASP A 144 27.28 -32.40 -15.87
CA ASP A 144 27.69 -31.16 -16.56
C ASP A 144 29.19 -31.20 -16.93
N LYS A 145 30.02 -31.75 -16.03
CA LYS A 145 31.45 -31.97 -16.30
C LYS A 145 31.66 -32.97 -17.42
N GLN A 146 30.91 -34.08 -17.43
CA GLN A 146 30.95 -35.06 -18.52
C GLN A 146 30.62 -34.40 -19.85
N ASP A 147 29.51 -33.65 -19.94
CA ASP A 147 29.08 -32.97 -21.17
C ASP A 147 30.11 -31.95 -21.65
N THR A 148 30.64 -31.15 -20.74
CA THR A 148 31.68 -30.16 -21.05
C THR A 148 32.92 -30.83 -21.60
N ARG A 149 33.33 -31.95 -21.00
CA ARG A 149 34.48 -32.71 -21.44
C ARG A 149 34.25 -33.40 -22.78
N THR A 150 33.10 -34.04 -22.99
CA THR A 150 32.76 -34.66 -24.28
C THR A 150 32.76 -33.63 -25.41
N LYS A 151 32.26 -32.42 -25.16
CA LYS A 151 32.36 -31.30 -26.12
C LYS A 151 33.81 -30.89 -26.38
N ALA A 152 34.64 -30.80 -25.34
CA ALA A 152 36.05 -30.47 -25.48
C ALA A 152 36.83 -31.55 -26.24
N GLU A 153 36.56 -32.83 -26.00
CA GLU A 153 37.16 -33.97 -26.71
C GLU A 153 36.74 -33.98 -28.19
N GLN A 154 35.45 -33.77 -28.48
CA GLN A 154 34.96 -33.65 -29.87
C GLN A 154 35.57 -32.45 -30.61
N LYS A 155 35.77 -31.32 -29.90
CA LYS A 155 36.43 -30.15 -30.47
C LYS A 155 37.90 -30.46 -30.79
N ALA A 156 38.62 -31.05 -29.83
CA ALA A 156 40.01 -31.43 -30.02
C ALA A 156 40.19 -32.46 -31.15
N GLU A 157 39.24 -33.39 -31.33
CA GLU A 157 39.25 -34.35 -32.44
C GLU A 157 39.04 -33.65 -33.80
N ARG A 158 38.12 -32.69 -33.90
CA ARG A 158 37.92 -31.88 -35.11
C ARG A 158 39.11 -30.98 -35.45
N ASP A 159 39.71 -30.38 -34.42
CA ASP A 159 40.91 -29.54 -34.54
C ASP A 159 42.13 -30.39 -34.97
N ALA A 160 42.22 -31.64 -34.51
CA ALA A 160 43.27 -32.59 -34.91
C ALA A 160 43.09 -33.13 -36.34
N ASP A 161 41.85 -33.26 -36.82
CA ASP A 161 41.51 -33.73 -38.18
C ASP A 161 41.54 -32.61 -39.24
N GLY A 162 42.04 -31.41 -38.87
CA GLY A 162 42.31 -30.31 -39.81
C GLY A 162 41.06 -29.66 -40.42
N THR A 163 39.87 -29.88 -39.84
CA THR A 163 38.59 -29.28 -40.28
C THR A 163 38.26 -28.00 -39.51
N ALA A 164 39.27 -27.21 -39.16
CA ALA A 164 39.10 -25.90 -38.58
C ALA A 164 38.72 -24.88 -39.68
N GLU A 165 37.46 -24.88 -40.10
CA GLU A 165 36.89 -23.74 -40.81
C GLU A 165 36.52 -22.64 -39.81
N ASP A 166 37.15 -21.50 -40.05
CA ASP A 166 36.86 -20.13 -39.63
C ASP A 166 36.90 -19.77 -38.14
N GLU A 167 38.00 -19.09 -37.80
CA GLU A 167 38.07 -18.12 -36.72
C GLU A 167 36.81 -17.24 -36.74
N GLU A 168 35.99 -17.41 -35.72
CA GLU A 168 34.83 -16.56 -35.46
C GLU A 168 35.33 -15.12 -35.26
N LEU A 169 35.20 -14.31 -36.31
CA LEU A 169 35.50 -12.88 -36.34
C LEU A 169 34.96 -12.23 -35.08
N THR A 170 35.86 -11.81 -34.19
CA THR A 170 35.52 -11.05 -32.98
C THR A 170 34.72 -9.82 -33.37
N GLN A 171 33.40 -9.86 -33.18
CA GLN A 171 32.53 -8.70 -33.33
C GLN A 171 32.94 -7.65 -32.31
N VAL A 172 33.57 -6.59 -32.80
CA VAL A 172 33.83 -5.37 -32.04
C VAL A 172 32.49 -4.71 -31.72
N THR A 173 31.92 -5.06 -30.58
CA THR A 173 30.73 -4.41 -30.03
C THR A 173 31.15 -3.09 -29.42
N VAL A 174 30.90 -2.01 -30.16
CA VAL A 174 31.10 -0.63 -29.68
C VAL A 174 30.16 -0.41 -28.49
N LYS A 175 30.71 -0.29 -27.27
CA LYS A 175 29.95 -0.03 -26.05
C LYS A 175 29.38 1.39 -26.12
N PHE A 176 28.10 1.51 -26.48
CA PHE A 176 27.35 2.76 -26.32
C PHE A 176 27.24 3.11 -24.83
N ALA A 177 27.35 4.41 -24.51
CA ALA A 177 27.28 4.91 -23.14
C ALA A 177 25.99 4.44 -22.45
N GLU A 178 26.15 3.78 -21.31
CA GLU A 178 25.06 3.13 -20.58
C GLU A 178 24.19 4.18 -19.88
N ASN A 179 22.90 4.21 -20.24
CA ASN A 179 21.92 5.05 -19.55
C ASN A 179 21.50 4.39 -18.21
N GLU A 180 21.16 5.18 -17.19
CA GLU A 180 20.90 4.71 -15.83
C GLU A 180 19.80 3.63 -15.74
N ARG A 181 18.84 3.66 -16.68
CA ARG A 181 17.77 2.66 -16.81
C ARG A 181 18.28 1.32 -17.36
N MET A 182 19.25 1.32 -18.27
CA MET A 182 19.86 0.10 -18.81
C MET A 182 20.76 -0.56 -17.77
N ARG A 183 21.51 0.23 -17.00
CA ARG A 183 22.32 -0.26 -15.87
C ARG A 183 21.46 -1.00 -14.85
N LYS A 184 20.35 -0.38 -14.41
CA LYS A 184 19.39 -1.01 -13.48
C LYS A 184 18.73 -2.27 -14.06
N ALA A 185 18.52 -2.34 -15.36
CA ALA A 185 17.97 -3.54 -16.02
C ALA A 185 19.02 -4.66 -16.10
N ARG A 186 20.29 -4.32 -16.38
CA ARG A 186 21.41 -5.25 -16.39
C ARG A 186 21.70 -5.79 -14.98
N GLU A 187 21.68 -4.94 -13.96
CA GLU A 187 21.84 -5.34 -12.55
C GLU A 187 20.77 -6.34 -12.10
N LYS A 188 19.58 -6.34 -12.74
CA LYS A 188 18.50 -7.30 -12.50
C LYS A 188 18.51 -8.49 -13.45
N SER A 189 19.44 -8.53 -14.40
CA SER A 189 19.52 -9.63 -15.36
C SER A 189 20.13 -10.86 -14.71
N PHE A 190 19.66 -12.04 -15.14
CA PHE A 190 20.15 -13.33 -14.64
C PHE A 190 21.67 -13.48 -14.79
N ASN A 191 22.23 -13.02 -15.92
CA ASN A 191 23.67 -13.13 -16.19
C ASN A 191 24.50 -12.32 -15.19
N TYR A 192 24.06 -11.09 -14.86
CA TYR A 192 24.77 -10.25 -13.90
C TYR A 192 24.72 -10.83 -12.48
N LEU A 193 23.56 -11.33 -12.05
CA LEU A 193 23.41 -11.96 -10.74
C LEU A 193 24.23 -13.26 -10.65
N SER A 194 24.24 -14.06 -11.71
CA SER A 194 25.04 -15.29 -11.80
C SER A 194 26.55 -15.01 -11.77
N GLU A 195 26.99 -13.94 -12.44
CA GLU A 195 28.40 -13.52 -12.44
C GLU A 195 28.84 -13.03 -11.06
N MET A 196 28.06 -12.16 -10.42
CA MET A 196 28.32 -11.71 -9.03
C MET A 196 28.33 -12.87 -8.04
N GLU A 197 27.44 -13.85 -8.23
CA GLU A 197 27.39 -15.05 -7.40
C GLU A 197 28.64 -15.92 -7.61
N ALA A 198 29.12 -16.05 -8.84
CA ALA A 198 30.32 -16.79 -9.20
C ALA A 198 31.61 -16.13 -8.68
N GLU A 199 31.64 -14.79 -8.57
CA GLU A 199 32.78 -14.03 -8.03
C GLU A 199 33.05 -14.31 -6.55
N GLU A 200 32.02 -14.62 -5.74
CA GLU A 200 32.23 -14.96 -4.33
C GLU A 200 32.94 -16.32 -4.18
N PRO A 201 34.13 -16.38 -3.55
CA PRO A 201 34.85 -17.63 -3.35
C PRO A 201 34.17 -18.52 -2.31
N TRP A 202 34.28 -19.83 -2.48
CA TRP A 202 33.84 -20.80 -1.48
C TRP A 202 34.78 -20.79 -0.26
N CYS A 203 34.23 -20.61 0.93
CA CYS A 203 34.93 -20.81 2.19
C CYS A 203 34.77 -22.27 2.62
N GLU A 204 35.86 -23.03 2.65
CA GLU A 204 35.84 -24.40 3.20
C GLU A 204 35.63 -24.33 4.72
N THR A 205 34.80 -25.22 5.26
CA THR A 205 34.41 -25.23 6.67
C THR A 205 34.59 -26.63 7.27
N PHE A 206 34.65 -26.69 8.60
CA PHE A 206 34.72 -27.95 9.33
C PHE A 206 33.34 -28.38 9.81
N TRP A 207 32.96 -29.60 9.47
CA TRP A 207 31.75 -30.21 10.00
C TRP A 207 32.02 -30.77 11.40
N HIS A 208 31.28 -30.32 12.39
CA HIS A 208 31.28 -30.86 13.73
C HIS A 208 30.04 -31.73 13.94
N GLU A 209 30.23 -33.01 14.26
CA GLU A 209 29.11 -33.92 14.51
C GLU A 209 28.32 -33.51 15.75
N LYS A 210 27.02 -33.87 15.78
CA LYS A 210 26.06 -33.50 16.84
C LYS A 210 26.50 -33.88 18.26
N THR A 211 27.32 -34.92 18.38
CA THR A 211 27.81 -35.48 19.66
C THR A 211 29.14 -34.86 20.12
N THR A 212 29.72 -33.95 19.34
CA THR A 212 31.01 -33.33 19.68
C THR A 212 30.82 -32.20 20.70
N SER A 213 31.81 -32.01 21.57
CA SER A 213 31.81 -30.92 22.56
C SER A 213 31.71 -29.53 21.90
N THR A 214 32.25 -29.36 20.70
CA THR A 214 32.13 -28.11 19.93
C THR A 214 30.68 -27.83 19.55
N ALA A 215 29.94 -28.83 19.08
CA ALA A 215 28.53 -28.68 18.74
C ALA A 215 27.68 -28.39 19.99
N GLU A 216 27.98 -29.02 21.11
CA GLU A 216 27.32 -28.73 22.40
C GLU A 216 27.59 -27.29 22.87
N LEU A 217 28.83 -26.80 22.79
CA LEU A 217 29.18 -25.42 23.12
C LEU A 217 28.47 -24.39 22.23
N GLU A 218 28.35 -24.66 20.93
CA GLU A 218 27.57 -23.80 20.03
C GLU A 218 26.06 -23.86 20.35
N LYS A 219 25.53 -25.04 20.67
CA LYS A 219 24.13 -25.21 21.09
C LYS A 219 23.81 -24.39 22.35
N GLN A 220 24.75 -24.27 23.29
CA GLN A 220 24.57 -23.44 24.49
C GLN A 220 24.29 -21.96 24.18
N LYS A 221 24.71 -21.46 23.00
CA LYS A 221 24.45 -20.07 22.57
C LYS A 221 23.01 -19.82 22.11
N LEU A 222 22.21 -20.88 21.89
CA LEU A 222 20.77 -20.76 21.62
C LEU A 222 20.00 -20.31 22.88
N PHE A 223 20.53 -20.61 24.06
CA PHE A 223 19.97 -20.14 25.32
C PHE A 223 20.38 -18.69 25.54
N SER A 224 19.42 -17.86 25.96
CA SER A 224 19.75 -16.53 26.47
C SER A 224 20.51 -16.72 27.78
N GLY A 225 21.71 -16.14 27.89
CA GLY A 225 22.54 -16.29 29.08
C GLY A 225 21.74 -15.94 30.36
N THR A 226 21.75 -16.85 31.32
CA THR A 226 21.22 -16.67 32.68
C THR A 226 22.09 -15.67 33.44
N GLY A 227 22.00 -14.40 33.06
CA GLY A 227 22.73 -13.29 33.67
C GLY A 227 21.82 -12.34 34.46
N ALA A 228 20.63 -12.77 34.90
CA ALA A 228 19.71 -11.92 35.65
C ALA A 228 18.90 -12.61 36.75
N SER A 229 19.29 -13.81 37.20
CA SER A 229 18.80 -14.36 38.48
C SER A 229 19.55 -13.80 39.71
N GLY A 230 20.16 -12.61 39.59
CA GLY A 230 20.80 -11.92 40.70
C GLY A 230 20.69 -10.42 40.52
N SER A 231 19.78 -9.79 41.28
CA SER A 231 19.90 -8.39 41.74
C SER A 231 20.44 -7.40 40.70
N GLY A 232 19.63 -7.02 39.73
CA GLY A 232 20.03 -5.97 38.80
C GLY A 232 19.05 -5.84 37.67
N ARG A 233 18.00 -5.05 37.90
CA ARG A 233 17.11 -4.40 36.94
C ARG A 233 17.71 -4.39 35.52
N LEU A 234 17.50 -5.47 34.76
CA LEU A 234 17.73 -5.43 33.33
C LEU A 234 16.74 -4.40 32.84
N VAL A 235 17.27 -3.34 32.25
CA VAL A 235 16.50 -2.40 31.45
C VAL A 235 15.86 -3.26 30.38
N THR A 236 14.63 -3.68 30.64
CA THR A 236 13.81 -4.41 29.70
C THR A 236 13.67 -3.50 28.49
N ASP A 237 14.30 -3.87 27.38
CA ASP A 237 13.99 -3.38 26.04
C ASP A 237 12.52 -3.67 25.62
N ASN A 238 11.63 -3.99 26.58
CA ASN A 238 10.17 -4.01 26.43
C ASN A 238 9.59 -2.67 25.99
N ALA A 239 10.36 -1.58 25.99
CA ALA A 239 9.94 -0.34 25.34
C ALA A 239 9.52 -0.59 23.87
N ALA A 240 10.17 -1.53 23.17
CA ALA A 240 9.83 -1.88 21.79
C ALA A 240 8.50 -2.65 21.63
N LEU A 241 7.99 -3.27 22.70
CA LEU A 241 6.73 -4.01 22.72
C LEU A 241 5.60 -3.27 23.46
N ASN A 242 5.88 -2.08 24.00
CA ASN A 242 4.92 -1.24 24.71
C ASN A 242 4.09 -0.38 23.74
N VAL A 243 3.48 -1.02 22.73
CA VAL A 243 2.61 -0.35 21.75
C VAL A 243 1.16 -0.63 22.10
N ARG A 244 0.30 0.39 22.05
CA ARG A 244 -1.15 0.19 22.28
C ARG A 244 -1.77 -0.61 21.14
N SER A 245 -2.81 -1.38 21.42
CA SER A 245 -3.46 -2.24 20.40
C SER A 245 -3.87 -1.48 19.13
N SER A 246 -4.40 -0.27 19.27
CA SER A 246 -4.77 0.59 18.13
C SER A 246 -3.57 1.04 17.31
N GLU A 247 -2.49 1.42 18.00
CA GLU A 247 -1.24 1.88 17.37
C GLU A 247 -0.53 0.73 16.67
N TYR A 248 -0.52 -0.45 17.28
CA TYR A 248 0.04 -1.66 16.67
C TYR A 248 -0.72 -2.04 15.39
N MET A 249 -2.05 -1.97 15.42
CA MET A 249 -2.88 -2.21 14.24
C MET A 249 -2.57 -1.20 13.12
N GLU A 250 -2.38 0.08 13.46
CA GLU A 250 -1.96 1.09 12.49
C GLU A 250 -0.57 0.82 11.91
N MET A 251 0.38 0.31 12.70
CA MET A 251 1.70 -0.09 12.19
C MET A 251 1.64 -1.27 11.21
N LEU A 252 0.70 -2.20 11.42
CA LEU A 252 0.50 -3.34 10.52
C LEU A 252 -0.12 -2.93 9.16
N ILE A 253 -0.90 -1.84 9.15
CA ILE A 253 -1.58 -1.34 7.95
C ILE A 253 -0.72 -0.27 7.27
N SER A 254 -0.23 -0.55 6.06
CA SER A 254 0.51 0.44 5.28
C SER A 254 -0.42 1.56 4.78
N LYS A 255 -0.54 2.65 5.55
CA LYS A 255 -1.39 3.82 5.25
C LYS A 255 -1.16 4.38 3.84
N GLU A 256 0.10 4.44 3.40
CA GLU A 256 0.49 4.98 2.08
C GLU A 256 -0.05 4.16 0.88
N LYS A 257 -0.18 2.85 1.03
CA LYS A 257 -0.68 1.96 -0.04
C LYS A 257 -2.20 1.99 -0.14
N THR A 258 -2.88 2.14 1.00
CA THR A 258 -4.34 2.23 1.05
C THR A 258 -4.86 3.55 0.49
N ASP A 259 -4.20 4.68 0.81
CA ASP A 259 -4.67 6.02 0.44
C ASP A 259 -4.66 6.25 -1.08
N ARG A 260 -3.62 5.77 -1.77
CA ARG A 260 -3.48 5.93 -3.24
C ARG A 260 -4.56 5.19 -4.04
N ASN A 261 -5.14 4.13 -3.49
CA ASN A 261 -6.14 3.33 -4.18
C ASN A 261 -7.51 4.03 -4.17
N ILE A 262 -7.87 4.65 -3.03
CA ILE A 262 -9.18 5.26 -2.81
C ILE A 262 -9.43 6.44 -3.76
N ASP A 263 -8.45 7.32 -3.96
CA ASP A 263 -8.59 8.49 -4.85
C ASP A 263 -8.80 8.11 -6.32
N SER A 264 -8.38 6.91 -6.74
CA SER A 264 -8.59 6.41 -8.10
C SER A 264 -9.97 5.80 -8.34
N LEU A 265 -10.66 5.40 -7.27
CA LEU A 265 -11.94 4.70 -7.31
C LEU A 265 -13.15 5.63 -7.17
N LEU A 266 -12.98 6.82 -6.58
CA LEU A 266 -14.06 7.75 -6.32
C LEU A 266 -14.20 8.80 -7.44
N PRO A 267 -15.44 9.15 -7.87
CA PRO A 267 -15.65 10.28 -8.76
C PRO A 267 -15.06 11.57 -8.15
N SER A 268 -14.53 12.47 -8.99
CA SER A 268 -13.74 13.63 -8.55
C SER A 268 -14.44 14.61 -7.60
N ARG A 269 -15.75 14.51 -7.42
CA ARG A 269 -16.55 15.35 -6.50
C ARG A 269 -16.93 14.66 -5.19
N VAL A 270 -16.63 13.38 -5.03
CA VAL A 270 -17.02 12.61 -3.83
C VAL A 270 -15.85 12.59 -2.85
N VAL A 271 -16.09 13.08 -1.64
CA VAL A 271 -15.13 13.03 -0.54
C VAL A 271 -15.60 11.99 0.47
N CYS A 272 -14.81 10.93 0.67
CA CYS A 272 -15.09 9.92 1.69
C CYS A 272 -14.70 10.41 3.09
N MET A 273 -15.21 9.76 4.14
CA MET A 273 -14.94 10.16 5.53
C MET A 273 -13.44 10.16 5.88
N HIS A 274 -12.67 9.22 5.30
CA HIS A 274 -11.22 9.19 5.47
C HIS A 274 -10.54 10.42 4.88
N LYS A 275 -10.91 10.80 3.64
CA LYS A 275 -10.38 12.00 2.99
C LYS A 275 -10.80 13.27 3.73
N LEU A 276 -12.01 13.29 4.28
CA LEU A 276 -12.53 14.39 5.09
C LEU A 276 -11.63 14.64 6.33
N ASP A 277 -11.17 13.59 7.00
CA ASP A 277 -10.31 13.71 8.20
C ASP A 277 -8.99 14.44 7.92
N HIS A 278 -8.43 14.29 6.71
CA HIS A 278 -7.18 14.95 6.31
C HIS A 278 -7.36 16.39 5.83
N LEU A 279 -8.59 16.88 5.66
CA LEU A 279 -8.84 18.25 5.24
C LEU A 279 -8.77 19.22 6.43
N PRO A 280 -8.38 20.49 6.22
CA PRO A 280 -8.55 21.54 7.23
C PRO A 280 -10.03 21.68 7.65
N LEU A 281 -10.30 22.03 8.90
CA LEU A 281 -11.66 22.16 9.44
C LEU A 281 -12.59 23.02 8.56
N GLU A 282 -12.07 24.08 7.96
CA GLU A 282 -12.84 24.94 7.06
C GLU A 282 -13.33 24.17 5.82
N ASP A 283 -12.46 23.36 5.21
CA ASP A 283 -12.80 22.58 4.03
C ASP A 283 -13.65 21.36 4.38
N GLN A 284 -13.47 20.77 5.56
CA GLN A 284 -14.39 19.75 6.10
C GLN A 284 -15.82 20.28 6.15
N LEU A 285 -15.99 21.48 6.71
CA LEU A 285 -17.31 22.11 6.83
C LEU A 285 -17.89 22.51 5.47
N LYS A 286 -17.07 23.00 4.52
CA LYS A 286 -17.53 23.27 3.14
C LYS A 286 -18.07 22.01 2.47
N VAL A 287 -17.35 20.88 2.58
CA VAL A 287 -17.79 19.59 2.03
C VAL A 287 -19.09 19.14 2.67
N ILE A 288 -19.16 19.11 4.01
CA ILE A 288 -20.37 18.71 4.75
C ILE A 288 -21.58 19.56 4.33
N LEU A 289 -21.45 20.89 4.31
CA LEU A 289 -22.57 21.78 3.98
C LEU A 289 -23.01 21.67 2.52
N THR A 290 -22.07 21.42 1.60
CA THR A 290 -22.38 21.31 0.17
C THR A 290 -23.08 19.99 -0.14
N ASP A 291 -22.59 18.89 0.43
CA ASP A 291 -23.14 17.55 0.17
C ASP A 291 -24.46 17.32 0.92
N ALA A 292 -24.54 17.74 2.19
CA ALA A 292 -25.74 17.58 3.00
C ALA A 292 -26.88 18.53 2.60
N LYS A 293 -26.57 19.60 1.84
CA LYS A 293 -27.50 20.63 1.34
C LYS A 293 -28.13 21.52 2.41
N VAL A 294 -28.84 20.92 3.36
CA VAL A 294 -29.48 21.57 4.52
C VAL A 294 -29.30 20.64 5.72
N ILE A 295 -28.67 21.13 6.78
CA ILE A 295 -28.25 20.30 7.92
C ILE A 295 -28.38 21.04 9.25
N THR A 296 -28.65 20.32 10.35
CA THR A 296 -28.68 20.91 11.70
C THR A 296 -27.27 21.01 12.31
N SER A 297 -27.08 21.89 13.29
CA SER A 297 -25.81 22.00 14.01
C SER A 297 -25.38 20.68 14.65
N GLN A 298 -26.31 19.96 15.28
CA GLN A 298 -26.03 18.67 15.91
C GLN A 298 -25.47 17.65 14.90
N GLN A 299 -26.13 17.53 13.74
CA GLN A 299 -25.67 16.63 12.68
C GLN A 299 -24.29 17.01 12.14
N ILE A 300 -23.94 18.30 12.08
CA ILE A 300 -22.58 18.73 11.71
C ILE A 300 -21.56 18.19 12.71
N PHE A 301 -21.81 18.31 14.02
CA PHE A 301 -20.92 17.77 15.05
C PHE A 301 -20.79 16.24 14.97
N ASP A 302 -21.87 15.53 14.63
CA ASP A 302 -21.86 14.07 14.49
C ASP A 302 -21.04 13.59 13.27
N LEU A 303 -20.99 14.40 12.20
CA LEU A 303 -20.28 14.11 10.95
C LEU A 303 -18.80 14.51 10.97
N LEU A 304 -18.38 15.38 11.90
CA LEU A 304 -16.98 15.79 11.98
C LEU A 304 -16.09 14.60 12.43
N PRO A 305 -14.99 14.30 11.69
CA PRO A 305 -14.08 13.22 12.07
C PRO A 305 -13.50 13.39 13.48
N ASN A 306 -13.09 14.61 13.81
CA ASN A 306 -12.54 14.94 15.12
C ASN A 306 -13.64 15.42 16.09
N ARG A 307 -14.17 14.48 16.87
CA ARG A 307 -15.19 14.72 17.91
C ARG A 307 -14.70 15.46 19.16
N THR A 308 -13.40 15.70 19.27
CA THR A 308 -12.79 16.41 20.42
C THR A 308 -12.67 17.92 20.20
N LEU A 309 -13.05 18.42 19.03
CA LEU A 309 -12.97 19.83 18.70
C LEU A 309 -13.88 20.69 19.61
N PRO A 310 -13.38 21.82 20.15
CA PRO A 310 -14.23 22.74 20.90
C PRO A 310 -15.37 23.29 20.03
N PRO A 311 -16.63 23.26 20.50
CA PRO A 311 -17.79 23.76 19.75
C PRO A 311 -17.61 25.18 19.23
N GLU A 312 -17.01 26.07 20.03
CA GLU A 312 -16.71 27.46 19.66
C GLU A 312 -15.80 27.60 18.43
N LYS A 313 -14.89 26.66 18.25
CA LYS A 313 -14.00 26.66 17.08
C LYS A 313 -14.79 26.31 15.83
N VAL A 314 -15.64 25.28 15.91
CA VAL A 314 -16.49 24.82 14.80
C VAL A 314 -17.47 25.92 14.40
N ARG A 315 -18.19 26.51 15.37
CA ARG A 315 -19.16 27.60 15.14
C ARG A 315 -18.54 28.82 14.46
N ARG A 316 -17.36 29.27 14.91
CA ARG A 316 -16.64 30.40 14.28
C ARG A 316 -16.28 30.15 12.82
N VAL A 317 -15.94 28.91 12.47
CA VAL A 317 -15.64 28.55 11.08
C VAL A 317 -16.94 28.39 10.28
N LEU A 318 -17.98 27.79 10.86
CA LEU A 318 -19.31 27.67 10.25
C LEU A 318 -19.87 29.02 9.80
N MET A 319 -19.72 30.07 10.62
CA MET A 319 -20.12 31.43 10.24
C MET A 319 -19.46 31.96 8.95
N LYS A 320 -18.25 31.47 8.62
CA LYS A 320 -17.53 31.89 7.41
C LYS A 320 -17.99 31.14 6.17
N VAL A 321 -18.46 29.90 6.32
CA VAL A 321 -18.71 28.99 5.19
C VAL A 321 -20.20 28.72 4.93
N GLY A 322 -21.09 29.09 5.86
CA GLY A 322 -22.52 28.79 5.77
C GLY A 322 -23.46 29.87 6.33
N TRP A 323 -24.73 29.76 5.95
CA TRP A 323 -25.84 30.56 6.42
C TRP A 323 -26.75 29.73 7.34
N LEU A 324 -27.12 30.29 8.48
CA LEU A 324 -28.10 29.73 9.40
C LEU A 324 -29.49 30.28 9.06
N ILE A 325 -30.28 29.49 8.34
CA ILE A 325 -31.63 29.83 7.90
C ILE A 325 -32.62 28.99 8.69
N ARG A 326 -33.45 29.65 9.51
CA ARG A 326 -34.49 29.00 10.34
C ARG A 326 -33.96 27.82 11.16
N GLY A 327 -32.81 28.02 11.81
CA GLY A 327 -32.16 27.01 12.64
C GLY A 327 -31.43 25.88 11.88
N ASN A 328 -31.34 25.95 10.55
CA ASN A 328 -30.63 24.98 9.72
C ASN A 328 -29.50 25.66 8.93
N TRP A 329 -28.37 24.97 8.79
CA TRP A 329 -27.21 25.44 8.05
C TRP A 329 -27.28 25.07 6.58
N VAL A 330 -26.87 26.02 5.75
CA VAL A 330 -26.79 25.90 4.30
C VAL A 330 -25.46 26.49 3.82
N ALA A 331 -24.79 25.85 2.87
CA ALA A 331 -23.53 26.38 2.31
C ALA A 331 -23.72 27.79 1.71
N GLN A 332 -22.71 28.65 1.77
CA GLN A 332 -22.72 29.91 1.01
C GLN A 332 -22.69 29.64 -0.51
N ALA A 333 -23.22 30.57 -1.30
CA ALA A 333 -23.41 30.35 -2.73
C ALA A 333 -22.10 30.25 -3.52
N GLU A 334 -21.01 30.83 -3.02
CA GLU A 334 -19.67 30.75 -3.64
C GLU A 334 -19.09 29.33 -3.68
N TYR A 335 -19.43 28.49 -2.68
CA TYR A 335 -18.97 27.10 -2.63
C TYR A 335 -19.82 26.18 -3.53
N VAL A 336 -21.10 26.51 -3.71
CA VAL A 336 -22.01 25.77 -4.59
C VAL A 336 -21.78 26.12 -6.06
N TYR A 337 -21.51 27.39 -6.35
CA TYR A 337 -21.27 27.91 -7.69
C TYR A 337 -19.91 28.64 -7.73
N PRO A 338 -18.77 27.93 -7.89
CA PRO A 338 -17.43 28.55 -7.90
C PRO A 338 -17.20 29.56 -9.02
N ASP A 339 -16.19 30.41 -8.88
CA ASP A 339 -15.88 31.43 -9.89
C ASP A 339 -15.55 30.78 -11.24
N GLY A 340 -16.06 31.39 -12.32
CA GLY A 340 -15.90 30.87 -13.67
C GLY A 340 -16.79 29.66 -14.02
N SER A 341 -17.61 29.16 -13.08
CA SER A 341 -18.60 28.12 -13.40
C SER A 341 -19.83 28.67 -14.12
N VAL A 342 -20.51 27.79 -14.85
CA VAL A 342 -21.79 28.06 -15.52
C VAL A 342 -22.80 26.95 -15.20
N SER A 343 -24.09 27.27 -15.20
CA SER A 343 -25.16 26.28 -15.00
C SER A 343 -25.10 25.19 -16.06
N GLY A 344 -25.38 23.94 -15.68
CA GLY A 344 -25.27 22.80 -16.59
C GLY A 344 -26.27 22.79 -17.74
N THR A 345 -27.40 23.51 -17.63
CA THR A 345 -28.46 23.50 -18.64
C THR A 345 -28.37 24.69 -19.58
N ASN A 346 -28.51 25.92 -19.08
CA ASN A 346 -28.59 27.12 -19.94
C ASN A 346 -27.31 27.99 -19.96
N GLY A 347 -26.21 27.53 -19.35
CA GLY A 347 -24.95 28.28 -19.32
C GLY A 347 -24.99 29.61 -18.56
N VAL A 348 -25.93 29.78 -17.62
CA VAL A 348 -26.04 30.96 -16.73
C VAL A 348 -24.78 31.11 -15.88
N THR A 349 -24.29 32.33 -15.70
CA THR A 349 -23.04 32.57 -14.98
C THR A 349 -23.17 32.27 -13.49
N ALA A 350 -22.05 31.89 -12.84
CA ALA A 350 -21.99 31.69 -11.40
C ALA A 350 -22.53 32.89 -10.60
N GLU A 351 -22.21 34.13 -11.02
CA GLU A 351 -22.69 35.34 -10.35
C GLU A 351 -24.23 35.44 -10.34
N GLN A 352 -24.86 35.16 -11.48
CA GLN A 352 -26.31 35.15 -11.60
C GLN A 352 -26.95 34.04 -10.75
N MET A 353 -26.36 32.84 -10.77
CA MET A 353 -26.79 31.71 -9.93
C MET A 353 -26.67 32.02 -8.43
N ARG A 354 -25.56 32.64 -8.01
CA ARG A 354 -25.34 33.06 -6.62
C ARG A 354 -26.37 34.08 -6.17
N ASN A 355 -26.61 35.12 -6.98
CA ASN A 355 -27.57 36.17 -6.65
C ASN A 355 -29.00 35.61 -6.53
N ALA A 356 -29.40 34.70 -7.43
CA ALA A 356 -30.70 34.04 -7.35
C ALA A 356 -30.82 33.14 -6.12
N ARG A 357 -29.76 32.38 -5.79
CA ARG A 357 -29.73 31.53 -4.60
C ARG A 357 -29.79 32.34 -3.31
N ASP A 358 -29.01 33.40 -3.20
CA ASP A 358 -29.03 34.29 -2.04
C ASP A 358 -30.39 34.97 -1.88
N TYR A 359 -31.04 35.36 -2.99
CA TYR A 359 -32.40 35.89 -2.95
C TYR A 359 -33.42 34.86 -2.43
N ILE A 360 -33.33 33.61 -2.89
CA ILE A 360 -34.20 32.52 -2.42
C ILE A 360 -33.99 32.25 -0.92
N LEU A 361 -32.73 32.20 -0.46
CA LEU A 361 -32.41 32.04 0.96
C LEU A 361 -32.90 33.22 1.79
N TYR A 362 -32.71 34.45 1.31
CA TYR A 362 -33.26 35.66 1.93
C TYR A 362 -34.78 35.57 2.08
N ARG A 363 -35.50 35.12 1.04
CA ARG A 363 -36.96 34.94 1.11
C ARG A 363 -37.37 33.90 2.15
N PHE A 364 -36.61 32.81 2.31
CA PHE A 364 -36.85 31.83 3.38
C PHE A 364 -36.64 32.40 4.79
N THR A 365 -35.91 33.51 4.97
CA THR A 365 -35.86 34.21 6.28
C THR A 365 -37.15 34.96 6.61
N LYS A 366 -38.04 35.16 5.63
CA LYS A 366 -39.27 35.95 5.77
C LYS A 366 -40.54 35.12 5.65
N CYS A 367 -40.50 34.03 4.88
CA CYS A 367 -41.66 33.18 4.67
C CYS A 367 -41.31 31.71 4.50
N ASP A 368 -42.28 30.86 4.79
CA ASP A 368 -42.09 29.42 4.88
C ASP A 368 -42.25 28.70 3.54
N LYS A 369 -42.92 29.37 2.61
CA LYS A 369 -43.33 28.84 1.31
C LYS A 369 -42.97 29.81 0.21
N LEU A 370 -42.43 29.29 -0.88
CA LEU A 370 -42.08 30.06 -2.07
C LEU A 370 -42.74 29.47 -3.32
N GLU A 371 -43.14 30.33 -4.25
CA GLU A 371 -43.67 29.94 -5.55
C GLU A 371 -42.60 30.06 -6.64
N ARG A 372 -42.34 28.96 -7.36
CA ARG A 372 -41.32 28.93 -8.41
C ARG A 372 -41.58 29.94 -9.53
N THR A 373 -42.84 30.15 -9.91
CA THR A 373 -43.24 31.10 -10.97
C THR A 373 -42.85 32.53 -10.60
N GLN A 374 -43.10 32.95 -9.36
CA GLN A 374 -42.69 34.26 -8.85
C GLN A 374 -41.17 34.40 -8.86
N LEU A 375 -40.46 33.36 -8.40
CA LEU A 375 -38.99 33.37 -8.36
C LEU A 375 -38.38 33.54 -9.76
N VAL A 376 -38.88 32.81 -10.77
CA VAL A 376 -38.45 32.97 -12.18
C VAL A 376 -38.62 34.41 -12.66
N THR A 377 -39.78 35.01 -12.38
CA THR A 377 -40.06 36.41 -12.76
C THR A 377 -39.15 37.40 -12.05
N ILE A 378 -38.78 37.17 -10.79
CA ILE A 378 -37.97 38.10 -10.01
C ILE A 378 -36.48 37.97 -10.34
N THR A 379 -35.96 36.74 -10.41
CA THR A 379 -34.54 36.51 -10.67
C THR A 379 -34.18 36.59 -12.15
N GLN A 380 -35.17 36.57 -13.05
CA GLN A 380 -34.99 36.57 -14.50
C GLN A 380 -34.12 35.40 -14.99
N LEU A 381 -34.12 34.30 -14.25
CA LEU A 381 -33.42 33.06 -14.62
C LEU A 381 -34.38 32.06 -15.25
N PRO A 382 -33.88 31.16 -16.12
CA PRO A 382 -34.71 30.09 -16.65
C PRO A 382 -35.20 29.16 -15.54
N VAL A 383 -36.28 28.45 -15.84
CA VAL A 383 -37.04 27.71 -14.84
C VAL A 383 -36.28 26.47 -14.32
N GLU A 384 -35.37 25.95 -15.14
CA GLU A 384 -34.49 24.83 -14.85
C GLU A 384 -33.51 25.19 -13.73
N GLU A 385 -32.92 26.38 -13.76
CA GLU A 385 -31.94 26.89 -12.80
C GLU A 385 -32.60 27.21 -11.46
N ILE A 386 -33.80 27.79 -11.49
CA ILE A 386 -34.58 28.01 -10.26
C ILE A 386 -34.99 26.67 -9.65
N ARG A 387 -35.35 25.69 -10.47
CA ARG A 387 -35.62 24.33 -9.98
C ARG A 387 -34.36 23.69 -9.40
N GLU A 388 -33.20 23.86 -10.01
CA GLU A 388 -31.91 23.36 -9.51
C GLU A 388 -31.61 23.94 -8.13
N ILE A 389 -31.66 25.27 -8.00
CA ILE A 389 -31.42 25.97 -6.74
C ILE A 389 -32.42 25.51 -5.69
N LEU A 390 -33.72 25.48 -6.00
CA LEU A 390 -34.74 25.03 -5.05
C LEU A 390 -34.54 23.57 -4.64
N SER A 391 -34.18 22.67 -5.56
CA SER A 391 -33.90 21.26 -5.24
C SER A 391 -32.64 21.08 -4.38
N SER A 392 -31.81 22.11 -4.25
CA SER A 392 -30.65 22.14 -3.36
C SER A 392 -30.98 22.58 -1.93
N VAL A 393 -32.12 23.23 -1.67
CA VAL A 393 -32.43 23.77 -0.32
C VAL A 393 -33.88 23.55 0.14
N ALA A 394 -34.76 23.14 -0.76
CA ALA A 394 -36.20 23.05 -0.56
C ALA A 394 -36.80 21.80 -1.22
N LYS A 395 -38.00 21.44 -0.77
CA LYS A 395 -38.86 20.39 -1.33
C LYS A 395 -40.16 20.98 -1.86
N LEU A 396 -40.64 20.42 -2.97
CA LEU A 396 -41.91 20.79 -3.57
C LEU A 396 -43.07 20.11 -2.84
N ASN A 397 -44.02 20.91 -2.36
CA ASN A 397 -45.35 20.44 -2.01
C ASN A 397 -46.21 20.40 -3.28
N THR A 398 -46.60 19.20 -3.70
CA THR A 398 -47.34 19.00 -4.95
C THR A 398 -48.80 19.48 -4.87
N ALA A 399 -49.37 19.57 -3.68
CA ALA A 399 -50.78 19.95 -3.48
C ALA A 399 -51.01 21.46 -3.72
N ASP A 400 -50.14 22.30 -3.18
CA ASP A 400 -50.23 23.77 -3.30
C ASP A 400 -49.21 24.38 -4.28
N ARG A 401 -48.37 23.54 -4.89
CA ARG A 401 -47.28 23.93 -5.81
C ARG A 401 -46.26 24.89 -5.19
N THR A 402 -46.12 24.87 -3.86
CA THR A 402 -45.16 25.71 -3.12
C THR A 402 -43.91 24.93 -2.72
N TRP A 403 -42.80 25.63 -2.53
CA TRP A 403 -41.54 25.09 -2.06
C TRP A 403 -41.31 25.50 -0.60
N SER A 404 -40.96 24.54 0.24
CA SER A 404 -40.59 24.75 1.64
C SER A 404 -39.21 24.16 1.90
N MET A 405 -38.47 24.66 2.88
CA MET A 405 -37.12 24.14 3.19
C MET A 405 -37.12 22.62 3.40
N LEU A 406 -36.00 21.97 3.05
CA LEU A 406 -35.85 20.51 3.16
C LEU A 406 -36.10 20.03 4.59
N LEU A 407 -35.52 20.73 5.57
CA LEU A 407 -35.74 20.54 7.00
C LEU A 407 -36.74 21.55 7.56
N PRO A 408 -37.56 21.16 8.56
CA PRO A 408 -38.43 22.09 9.27
C PRO A 408 -37.63 23.15 10.06
N SER A 409 -38.28 24.23 10.49
CA SER A 409 -37.62 25.22 11.35
C SER A 409 -37.11 24.56 12.61
N ASN A 410 -35.85 24.83 12.94
CA ASN A 410 -35.16 24.34 14.13
C ASN A 410 -34.80 25.50 15.09
N GLU A 411 -35.43 26.66 14.92
CA GLU A 411 -35.15 27.88 15.71
C GLU A 411 -35.38 27.68 17.21
N ALA A 412 -36.34 26.85 17.59
CA ALA A 412 -36.66 26.56 18.99
C ALA A 412 -35.53 25.80 19.72
N PHE A 413 -34.59 25.19 19.01
CA PHE A 413 -33.51 24.37 19.56
C PHE A 413 -32.14 25.03 19.45
N LEU A 414 -32.08 26.29 19.01
CA LEU A 414 -30.84 27.04 18.92
C LEU A 414 -30.28 27.34 20.31
N CYS A 415 -28.95 27.18 20.47
CA CYS A 415 -28.29 27.67 21.66
C CYS A 415 -28.13 29.21 21.62
N VAL A 416 -27.79 29.82 22.76
CA VAL A 416 -27.61 31.28 22.88
C VAL A 416 -26.63 31.82 21.84
N GLU A 417 -25.50 31.14 21.64
CA GLU A 417 -24.51 31.56 20.65
C GLU A 417 -25.02 31.43 19.21
N GLU A 418 -25.82 30.40 18.90
CA GLU A 418 -26.43 30.26 17.57
C GLU A 418 -27.47 31.33 17.30
N GLN A 419 -28.18 31.76 18.35
CA GLN A 419 -29.07 32.91 18.27
C GLN A 419 -28.28 34.19 17.96
N GLU A 420 -27.17 34.45 18.65
CA GLU A 420 -26.28 35.59 18.34
C GLU A 420 -25.71 35.51 16.91
N MET A 421 -25.36 34.31 16.44
CA MET A 421 -24.90 34.10 15.07
C MET A 421 -26.01 34.41 14.06
N SER A 422 -27.23 33.97 14.33
CA SER A 422 -28.41 34.26 13.51
C SER A 422 -28.66 35.78 13.42
N GLU A 423 -28.57 36.49 14.55
CA GLU A 423 -28.72 37.94 14.59
C GLU A 423 -27.63 38.68 13.80
N ARG A 424 -26.37 38.24 13.88
CA ARG A 424 -25.27 38.78 13.06
C ARG A 424 -25.51 38.56 11.57
N GLN A 425 -25.98 37.38 11.17
CA GLN A 425 -26.31 37.09 9.78
C GLN A 425 -27.57 37.84 9.32
N ALA A 426 -28.52 38.12 10.22
CA ALA A 426 -29.68 38.96 9.90
C ALA A 426 -29.25 40.39 9.50
N ALA A 427 -28.19 40.93 10.08
CA ALA A 427 -27.61 42.21 9.66
C ALA A 427 -27.06 42.16 8.21
N TYR A 428 -26.42 41.05 7.82
CA TYR A 428 -25.98 40.82 6.43
C TYR A 428 -27.17 40.82 5.47
N TRP A 429 -28.22 40.06 5.79
CA TRP A 429 -29.44 40.03 4.98
C TRP A 429 -30.12 41.40 4.89
N LYS A 430 -30.11 42.17 5.98
CA LYS A 430 -30.64 43.54 6.02
C LYS A 430 -29.85 44.49 5.12
N ALA A 431 -28.52 44.39 5.10
CA ALA A 431 -27.67 45.21 4.23
C ALA A 431 -27.93 44.93 2.74
N ARG A 432 -28.32 43.70 2.39
CA ARG A 432 -28.66 43.31 1.01
C ARG A 432 -30.16 43.44 0.67
N ALA A 433 -30.99 43.81 1.64
CA ALA A 433 -32.44 43.88 1.44
C ALA A 433 -32.82 44.88 0.35
N GLU A 434 -32.13 46.02 0.24
CA GLU A 434 -32.39 47.01 -0.81
C GLU A 434 -32.16 46.45 -2.22
N PHE A 435 -31.06 45.71 -2.40
CA PHE A 435 -30.75 45.02 -3.67
C PHE A 435 -31.84 44.00 -4.04
N PHE A 436 -32.27 43.18 -3.08
CA PHE A 436 -33.34 42.20 -3.31
C PHE A 436 -34.70 42.87 -3.57
N ASN A 437 -35.02 43.96 -2.88
CA ASN A 437 -36.23 44.74 -3.12
C ASN A 437 -36.20 45.44 -4.50
N GLU A 438 -35.01 45.79 -5.00
CA GLU A 438 -34.85 46.30 -6.37
C GLU A 438 -35.09 45.21 -7.42
N MET A 439 -34.61 43.98 -7.19
CA MET A 439 -34.92 42.83 -8.05
C MET A 439 -36.43 42.62 -8.17
N GLU A 440 -37.15 42.69 -7.04
CA GLU A 440 -38.62 42.58 -7.02
C GLU A 440 -39.30 43.71 -7.82
N ARG A 441 -38.88 44.97 -7.62
CA ARG A 441 -39.46 46.12 -8.33
C ARG A 441 -39.25 46.07 -9.85
N LYS A 442 -38.06 45.64 -10.29
CA LYS A 442 -37.74 45.47 -11.73
C LYS A 442 -38.65 44.42 -12.40
N SER A 443 -39.04 43.38 -11.67
CA SER A 443 -39.94 42.33 -12.17
C SER A 443 -41.39 42.81 -12.39
N VAL A 444 -41.87 43.73 -11.53
CA VAL A 444 -43.21 44.34 -11.64
C VAL A 444 -43.25 45.37 -12.78
N GLY A 445 -42.18 46.11 -13.03
CA GLY A 445 -42.09 47.06 -14.14
C GLY A 445 -42.10 46.40 -15.54
N SER A 446 -41.63 45.15 -15.64
CA SER A 446 -41.64 44.38 -16.90
C SER A 446 -43.00 43.79 -17.26
N SER A 447 -43.96 43.74 -16.34
CA SER A 447 -45.29 43.15 -16.57
C SER A 447 -46.35 44.16 -17.02
N THR A 448 -46.04 45.46 -17.04
CA THR A 448 -46.99 46.55 -17.38
C THR A 448 -46.75 47.27 -18.72
N VAL A 449 -45.88 46.78 -19.61
CA VAL A 449 -45.74 47.33 -20.97
C VAL A 449 -46.10 46.29 -22.03
N GLY A 450 -47.40 45.98 -22.09
CA GLY A 450 -48.01 45.37 -23.27
C GLY A 450 -48.26 46.44 -24.33
N GLY A 451 -47.31 46.61 -25.25
CA GLY A 451 -47.43 47.51 -26.40
C GLY A 451 -46.13 47.56 -27.17
N GLY A 452 -46.05 46.85 -28.30
CA GLY A 452 -44.84 46.72 -29.11
C GLY A 452 -44.30 48.05 -29.68
N PRO A 453 -43.09 48.01 -30.27
CA PRO A 453 -43.10 48.03 -31.73
C PRO A 453 -42.19 46.97 -32.37
N THR A 454 -42.69 46.47 -33.49
CA THR A 454 -42.00 45.59 -34.44
C THR A 454 -40.65 46.17 -34.89
N SER A 455 -39.55 45.46 -34.63
CA SER A 455 -38.26 45.71 -35.26
C SER A 455 -37.99 44.66 -36.35
N LYS A 456 -37.71 45.18 -37.55
CA LYS A 456 -37.59 44.47 -38.83
C LYS A 456 -36.43 43.48 -38.81
N ARG A 457 -36.72 42.26 -39.26
CA ARG A 457 -35.76 41.19 -39.54
C ARG A 457 -34.87 41.58 -40.73
N VAL A 458 -33.65 42.05 -40.48
CA VAL A 458 -32.63 42.27 -41.52
C VAL A 458 -31.96 40.93 -41.84
N ARG A 459 -32.21 40.42 -43.05
CA ARG A 459 -31.58 39.22 -43.61
C ARG A 459 -30.14 39.57 -44.02
N LYS A 460 -29.11 39.06 -43.31
CA LYS A 460 -27.72 39.14 -43.79
C LYS A 460 -27.51 38.10 -44.90
N ARG A 461 -27.20 38.60 -46.10
CA ARG A 461 -26.73 37.83 -47.27
C ARG A 461 -25.33 37.29 -46.97
N SER A 462 -25.07 36.02 -47.25
CA SER A 462 -23.72 35.46 -47.26
C SER A 462 -22.97 35.95 -48.49
N THR A 463 -21.80 36.54 -48.29
CA THR A 463 -20.77 36.69 -49.34
C THR A 463 -19.68 35.67 -49.05
N ARG A 464 -19.51 34.76 -50.00
CA ARG A 464 -18.40 33.82 -50.13
C ARG A 464 -17.49 34.45 -51.17
N ASP A 465 -16.26 34.78 -50.79
CA ASP A 465 -15.23 35.12 -51.76
C ASP A 465 -14.11 34.08 -51.71
N SER A 466 -13.76 33.63 -52.91
CA SER A 466 -12.52 32.94 -53.25
C SER A 466 -11.34 33.91 -53.22
#